data_AF-A0A8T5QPF5-F1
#
_entry.id   AF-A0A8T5QPF5-F1
#
_cell.length_a   1.000
_cell.length_b   1.000
_cell.length_c   1.000
_cell.angle_alpha   90.00
_cell.angle_beta   90.00
_cell.angle_gamma   90.00
#
_symmetry.space_group_name_H-M   'P 1'
#
loop_
_entity.id
_entity.type
_entity.pdbx_description
1 polymer ?
#
loop_
_entity_poly.entity_id
_entity_poly.type
_entity_poly.pdbx_seq_one_letter_code
_entity_poly.pdbx_strand_id
1 'polypeptide(L)' 'MAIKKKYRCAACNWKFSRNFKPTLCPYCGRAAIEEEPIQEANNIVREVEDLGK' A
#
# COMPACT_ATOMS: atom_id res chain seq x y z
N MET A 1 5.64 13.35 -12.61
CA MET A 1 5.51 11.88 -12.51
C MET A 1 4.23 11.54 -11.77
N ALA A 2 3.40 10.61 -12.26
CA ALA A 2 2.21 10.17 -11.52
C ALA A 2 2.61 9.12 -10.47
N ILE A 3 2.33 9.39 -9.19
CA ILE A 3 2.64 8.49 -8.08
C ILE A 3 1.66 7.30 -8.16
N LYS A 4 2.18 6.11 -8.49
CA LYS A 4 1.38 4.87 -8.50
C LYS A 4 1.21 4.39 -7.07
N LYS A 5 -0.01 4.46 -6.55
CA LYS A 5 -0.39 3.90 -5.25
C LYS A 5 -0.76 2.43 -5.37
N LYS A 6 -0.49 1.65 -4.34
CA LYS A 6 -0.85 0.22 -4.25
C LYS A 6 -2.19 0.08 -3.53
N TYR A 7 -3.06 -0.75 -4.07
CA TYR A 7 -4.39 -1.02 -3.56
C TYR A 7 -4.61 -2.52 -3.45
N ARG A 8 -5.40 -2.92 -2.45
CA ARG A 8 -5.83 -4.30 -2.21
C ARG A 8 -7.35 -4.34 -2.08
N CYS A 9 -8.01 -5.25 -2.78
CA CYS A 9 -9.43 -5.48 -2.58
C CYS A 9 -9.67 -6.32 -1.32
N ALA A 10 -10.46 -5.84 -0.37
CA ALA A 10 -10.82 -6.59 0.84
C ALA A 10 -11.75 -7.78 0.56
N ALA A 11 -12.44 -7.77 -0.59
CA ALA A 11 -13.41 -8.83 -0.91
C ALA A 11 -12.79 -10.04 -1.62
N CYS A 12 -11.81 -9.84 -2.51
CA CYS A 12 -11.15 -10.92 -3.26
C CYS A 12 -9.64 -11.00 -3.02
N ASN A 13 -9.09 -10.14 -2.16
CA ASN A 13 -7.65 -10.01 -1.90
C ASN A 13 -6.77 -9.67 -3.12
N TRP A 14 -7.36 -9.27 -4.25
CA TRP A 14 -6.60 -8.87 -5.44
C TRP A 14 -5.80 -7.58 -5.18
N LYS A 15 -4.50 -7.59 -5.52
CA LYS A 15 -3.58 -6.46 -5.37
C LYS A 15 -3.30 -5.81 -6.72
N PHE A 16 -3.39 -4.49 -6.80
CA PHE A 16 -3.17 -3.75 -8.04
C PHE A 16 -2.68 -2.33 -7.76
N SER A 17 -2.06 -1.70 -8.75
CA SER A 17 -1.50 -0.35 -8.61
C SER A 17 -2.25 0.63 -9.51
N ARG A 18 -2.67 1.78 -8.97
CA ARG A 18 -3.29 2.88 -9.74
C ARG A 18 -2.84 4.24 -9.23
N ASN A 19 -2.96 5.24 -10.09
CA ASN A 19 -2.67 6.63 -9.73
C ASN A 19 -3.79 7.25 -8.86
N PHE A 20 -5.00 6.71 -8.95
CA PHE A 20 -6.18 7.17 -8.20
C PHE A 20 -6.89 6.00 -7.51
N LYS A 21 -7.54 6.28 -6.38
CA LYS A 21 -8.35 5.31 -5.65
C LYS A 21 -9.54 4.89 -6.52
N PRO A 22 -9.64 3.63 -6.94
CA PRO A 22 -10.78 3.18 -7.71
C PRO A 22 -11.99 2.97 -6.79
N THR A 23 -13.18 3.19 -7.35
CA THR A 23 -14.45 2.90 -6.66
C THR A 23 -14.76 1.41 -6.63
N LEU A 24 -14.36 0.66 -7.67
CA LEU A 24 -14.64 -0.77 -7.82
C LEU A 24 -13.36 -1.56 -8.11
N CYS A 25 -13.26 -2.77 -7.55
CA CYS A 25 -12.18 -3.69 -7.85
C CYS A 25 -12.25 -4.11 -9.33
N PRO A 26 -11.15 -3.98 -10.10
CA PRO A 26 -11.14 -4.38 -11.51
C PRO A 26 -11.25 -5.88 -11.73
N TYR A 27 -11.04 -6.70 -10.68
CA TYR A 27 -11.09 -8.15 -10.76
C TYR A 27 -12.48 -8.70 -10.42
N CYS A 28 -13.08 -8.24 -9.30
CA CYS A 28 -14.35 -8.79 -8.81
C CYS A 28 -15.55 -7.82 -8.88
N GLY A 29 -15.31 -6.55 -9.24
CA GLY A 29 -16.36 -5.54 -9.35
C GLY A 29 -16.92 -5.00 -8.02
N ARG A 30 -16.38 -5.39 -6.86
CA ARG A 30 -16.86 -4.91 -5.54
C ARG A 30 -16.19 -3.60 -5.11
N ALA A 31 -16.92 -2.79 -4.33
CA ALA A 31 -16.44 -1.48 -3.85
C ALA A 31 -15.48 -1.54 -2.64
N ALA A 32 -15.10 -2.73 -2.20
CA ALA A 32 -14.25 -2.94 -1.03
C ALA A 32 -12.76 -2.86 -1.43
N ILE A 33 -12.24 -1.65 -1.64
CA ILE A 33 -10.82 -1.39 -1.97
C ILE A 33 -10.15 -0.63 -0.83
N GLU A 34 -9.06 -1.19 -0.33
CA GLU A 34 -8.19 -0.62 0.68
C GLU A 34 -6.87 -0.15 0.04
N GLU A 35 -6.33 0.99 0.47
CA GLU A 35 -5.01 1.46 0.07
C GLU A 35 -3.97 0.70 0.89
N GLU A 36 -3.01 0.04 0.25
CA GLU A 36 -1.88 -0.54 0.99
C GLU A 36 -1.00 0.63 1.44
N PRO A 37 -0.79 0.83 2.76
CA PRO A 37 0.11 1.86 3.23
C PRO A 37 1.50 1.54 2.68
N ILE A 38 2.04 2.49 1.90
CA ILE A 38 3.43 2.41 1.47
C ILE A 38 4.30 2.50 2.72
N GLN A 39 4.85 1.36 3.15
CA GLN A 39 5.89 1.29 4.18
C GLN A 39 7.21 1.80 3.60
N GLU A 40 7.24 3.04 3.14
CA GLU A 40 8.50 3.71 2.83
C GLU A 40 8.93 4.38 4.15
N ALA A 41 10.09 3.96 4.68
CA ALA A 41 10.77 4.48 5.87
C ALA A 41 10.33 3.97 7.27
N ASN A 42 10.40 2.65 7.52
CA ASN A 42 10.60 2.15 8.90
C ASN A 42 11.91 1.38 9.09
N ASN A 43 12.93 1.68 8.28
CA ASN A 43 14.25 1.04 8.38
C ASN A 43 15.34 1.95 8.99
N ILE A 44 15.00 3.15 9.46
CA ILE A 44 15.96 4.11 10.04
C ILE A 44 16.09 3.94 11.57
N VAL A 45 15.08 3.38 12.24
CA VAL A 45 15.03 3.34 13.72
C VAL A 45 15.97 2.29 14.34
N ARG A 46 16.46 1.30 13.59
CA ARG A 46 17.28 0.21 14.16
C ARG A 46 18.79 0.45 14.20
N GLU A 47 19.33 1.47 13.52
CA GLU A 47 20.79 1.73 13.53
C GLU A 47 21.25 2.67 14.66
N VAL A 48 20.37 3.46 15.27
CA VAL A 48 20.77 4.43 16.31
C VAL A 48 20.95 3.84 17.71
N GLU A 49 20.50 2.61 17.95
CA GLU A 49 20.53 1.97 19.28
C GLU A 49 21.82 1.16 19.52
N ASP A 50 22.60 0.85 18.48
CA ASP A 50 23.82 0.04 18.58
C ASP A 50 25.11 0.85 18.79
N LEU A 51 25.10 2.17 18.48
CA LEU A 51 26.25 3.06 18.69
C LEU A 51 26.32 3.68 20.09
N GLY A 52 25.34 3.37 20.95
CA GLY A 52 25.20 3.93 22.29
C GLY A 52 25.66 3.01 23.42
N LYS A 53 26.34 1.89 23.12
CA LYS A 53 26.79 0.92 24.11
C LYS A 53 28.30 0.72 24.12
#